data_AF-A0A840ZDR7-F1
#
_entry.id   AF-A0A840ZDR7-F1
#
_cell.length_a   1.000
_cell.length_b   1.000
_cell.length_c   1.000
_cell.angle_alpha   90.00
_cell.angle_beta   90.00
_cell.angle_gamma   90.00
#
_symmetry.space_group_name_H-M   'P 1'
#
loop_
_entity.id
_entity.type
_entity.pdbx_description
1 polymer ?
#
loop_
_entity_poly.entity_id
_entity_poly.type
_entity_poly.pdbx_seq_one_letter_code
_entity_poly.pdbx_strand_id
1 'polypeptide(L)'
;MSEHEAKRQALAALVARRQGLGDPAALDPHQRAAIDREVEALADGLDAAAPEPADPEAAQLHRAAAEYRAARQLRADEDNVRLAERGEVFAPEDDA
;
A
#
# COMPACT_ATOMS: atom_id res chain seq x y z
N MET A 1 6.80 2.55 -12.85
CA MET A 1 6.29 2.40 -11.48
C MET A 1 4.91 1.79 -11.55
N SER A 2 4.60 0.82 -10.66
CA SER A 2 3.25 0.31 -10.52
C SER A 2 2.35 1.34 -9.82
N GLU A 3 1.04 1.27 -10.02
CA GLU A 3 0.07 2.15 -9.33
C GLU A 3 0.21 2.02 -7.80
N HIS A 4 0.32 0.81 -7.29
CA HIS A 4 0.60 0.52 -5.87
C HIS A 4 1.84 1.27 -5.36
N GLU A 5 2.93 1.28 -6.13
CA GLU A 5 4.17 1.93 -5.73
C GLU A 5 4.07 3.46 -5.76
N ALA A 6 3.33 4.02 -6.72
CA ALA A 6 3.03 5.45 -6.74
C ALA A 6 2.16 5.87 -5.53
N LYS A 7 1.14 5.08 -5.17
CA LYS A 7 0.31 5.33 -3.98
C LYS A 7 1.12 5.21 -2.68
N ARG A 8 2.01 4.22 -2.59
CA ARG A 8 2.95 4.07 -1.46
C ARG A 8 3.83 5.31 -1.30
N GLN A 9 4.44 5.79 -2.39
CA GLN A 9 5.30 6.98 -2.35
C GLN A 9 4.53 8.24 -1.96
N ALA A 10 3.31 8.43 -2.47
CA ALA A 10 2.45 9.55 -2.11
C ALA A 10 2.13 9.55 -0.61
N LEU A 11 1.78 8.39 -0.05
CA LEU A 11 1.52 8.24 1.38
C LEU A 11 2.78 8.45 2.23
N ALA A 12 3.92 7.91 1.80
CA ALA A 12 5.21 8.11 2.47
C ALA A 12 5.61 9.59 2.55
N ALA A 13 5.35 10.37 1.49
CA ALA A 13 5.60 11.81 1.49
C ALA A 13 4.71 12.56 2.49
N LEU A 14 3.44 12.16 2.65
CA LEU A 14 2.55 12.74 3.65
C LEU A 14 2.99 12.41 5.07
N VAL A 15 3.41 11.17 5.32
CA VAL A 15 3.96 10.73 6.62
C VAL A 15 5.23 11.50 6.95
N ALA A 16 6.18 11.60 6.01
CA ALA A 16 7.43 12.35 6.22
C ALA A 16 7.17 13.84 6.49
N ARG A 17 6.22 14.47 5.78
CA ARG A 17 5.80 15.85 6.04
C ARG A 17 5.22 15.99 7.45
N ARG A 18 4.34 15.08 7.87
CA ARG A 18 3.74 15.09 9.21
C ARG A 18 4.77 14.95 10.33
N GLN A 19 5.86 14.22 10.08
CA GLN A 19 6.98 14.04 11.01
C GLN A 19 8.03 15.16 10.92
N GLY A 20 7.88 16.12 9.99
CA GLY A 20 8.85 17.19 9.77
C GLY A 20 10.16 16.73 9.13
N LEU A 21 10.18 15.56 8.49
CA LEU A 21 11.37 14.96 7.89
C LEU A 21 11.65 15.47 6.45
N GLY A 22 10.67 16.06 5.79
CA GLY A 22 10.83 16.60 4.42
C GLY A 22 10.63 15.52 3.34
N ASP A 23 11.49 15.49 2.33
CA ASP A 23 11.38 14.56 1.19
C ASP A 23 11.89 13.16 1.57
N PRO A 24 11.05 12.10 1.50
CA PRO A 24 11.45 10.72 1.78
C PRO A 24 12.68 10.24 0.99
N ALA A 25 12.88 10.74 -0.24
CA ALA A 25 14.01 10.33 -1.07
C ALA A 25 15.36 10.79 -0.51
N ALA A 26 15.37 11.93 0.19
CA ALA A 26 16.57 12.53 0.79
C ALA A 26 16.91 11.97 2.18
N LEU A 27 16.04 11.15 2.76
CA LEU A 27 16.22 10.59 4.10
C LEU A 27 17.24 9.45 4.14
N ASP A 28 17.81 9.22 5.31
CA ASP A 28 18.67 8.07 5.53
C ASP A 28 17.87 6.74 5.47
N PRO A 29 18.54 5.60 5.23
CA PRO A 29 17.84 4.31 5.10
C PRO A 29 17.01 3.93 6.33
N HIS A 30 17.41 4.36 7.53
CA HIS A 30 16.70 4.04 8.76
C HIS A 30 15.41 4.84 8.87
N GLN A 31 15.46 6.14 8.59
CA GLN A 31 14.29 7.02 8.51
C GLN A 31 13.31 6.56 7.43
N ARG A 32 13.81 6.20 6.24
CA ARG A 32 12.97 5.63 5.18
C ARG A 32 12.27 4.35 5.63
N ALA A 33 13.00 3.44 6.27
CA ALA A 33 12.40 2.21 6.79
C ALA A 33 11.37 2.48 7.89
N ALA A 34 11.54 3.52 8.71
CA ALA A 34 10.55 3.92 9.71
C ALA A 34 9.27 4.44 9.06
N ILE A 35 9.39 5.33 8.06
CA ILE A 35 8.26 5.83 7.28
C ILE A 35 7.54 4.69 6.58
N ASP A 36 8.27 3.78 5.96
CA ASP A 36 7.70 2.62 5.28
C ASP A 36 6.89 1.74 6.24
N ARG A 37 7.36 1.51 7.47
CA ARG A 37 6.58 0.77 8.49
C ARG A 37 5.32 1.52 8.90
N GLU A 38 5.39 2.84 9.01
CA GLU A 38 4.25 3.66 9.37
C GLU A 38 3.20 3.72 8.26
N VAL A 39 3.63 3.76 7.00
CA VAL A 39 2.78 3.61 5.81
C VAL A 39 1.98 2.31 5.88
N GLU A 40 2.64 1.18 6.14
CA GLU A 40 1.94 -0.11 6.29
C GLU A 40 0.99 -0.11 7.49
N ALA A 41 1.43 0.42 8.64
CA ALA A 41 0.60 0.48 9.84
C ALA A 41 -0.67 1.32 9.65
N LEU A 42 -0.57 2.46 8.93
CA LEU A 42 -1.71 3.30 8.58
C LEU A 42 -2.67 2.58 7.65
N ALA A 43 -2.16 1.88 6.65
CA ALA A 43 -2.97 1.12 5.71
C ALA A 43 -3.69 -0.05 6.39
N ASP A 44 -3.00 -0.78 7.26
CA ASP A 44 -3.53 -1.93 7.98
C ASP A 44 -4.57 -1.52 9.03
N GLY A 45 -4.32 -0.42 9.75
CA GLY A 45 -5.20 0.13 10.79
C GLY A 45 -6.37 0.97 10.29
N LEU A 46 -6.48 1.20 8.98
CA LEU A 46 -7.58 1.95 8.40
C LEU A 46 -8.91 1.19 8.54
N ASP A 47 -9.85 1.78 9.27
CA ASP A 47 -11.24 1.34 9.29
C ASP A 47 -12.01 2.01 8.15
N ALA A 48 -12.42 1.23 7.16
CA ALA A 48 -13.17 1.73 6.00
C ALA A 48 -14.56 2.27 6.36
N ALA A 49 -15.10 1.92 7.53
CA ALA A 49 -16.37 2.45 8.02
C ALA A 49 -16.19 3.74 8.84
N ALA A 50 -14.96 4.11 9.19
CA ALA A 50 -14.71 5.34 9.93
C ALA A 50 -14.96 6.58 9.06
N PRO A 51 -15.59 7.62 9.61
CA PRO A 51 -15.75 8.88 8.89
C PRO A 51 -14.40 9.55 8.65
N GLU A 52 -14.29 10.27 7.53
CA GLU A 52 -13.09 11.06 7.24
C GLU A 52 -12.87 12.12 8.33
N PRO A 53 -11.61 12.32 8.78
CA PRO A 53 -11.29 13.37 9.75
C PRO A 53 -11.70 14.77 9.27
N ALA A 54 -12.08 15.65 10.21
CA ALA A 54 -12.41 17.04 9.89
C ALA A 54 -11.17 17.92 9.60
N ASP A 55 -10.01 17.53 10.16
CA ASP A 55 -8.74 18.21 9.89
C ASP A 55 -8.28 17.92 8.45
N PRO A 56 -8.01 18.94 7.60
CA PRO A 56 -7.64 18.74 6.20
C PRO A 56 -6.40 17.88 5.99
N GLU A 57 -5.39 17.96 6.87
CA GLU A 57 -4.18 17.15 6.75
C GLU A 57 -4.45 15.69 7.13
N ALA A 58 -5.19 15.45 8.22
CA ALA A 58 -5.63 14.11 8.59
C ALA A 58 -6.57 13.48 7.56
N ALA A 59 -7.47 14.27 6.96
CA ALA A 59 -8.34 13.89 5.86
C ALA A 59 -7.54 13.44 4.63
N GLN A 60 -6.52 14.21 4.25
CA GLN A 60 -5.62 13.85 3.15
C GLN A 60 -4.88 12.55 3.43
N LEU A 61 -4.38 12.37 4.66
CA LEU A 61 -3.69 11.14 5.07
C LEU A 61 -4.63 9.94 5.05
N HIS A 62 -5.85 10.09 5.55
CA HIS A 62 -6.88 9.05 5.55
C HIS A 62 -7.20 8.58 4.11
N ARG A 63 -7.44 9.52 3.19
CA ARG A 63 -7.71 9.22 1.78
C ARG A 63 -6.52 8.52 1.11
N ALA A 64 -5.30 9.01 1.32
CA ALA A 64 -4.10 8.39 0.76
C ALA A 64 -3.87 6.96 1.28
N ALA A 65 -4.13 6.72 2.57
CA ALA A 65 -4.07 5.39 3.17
C ALA A 65 -5.14 4.44 2.59
N ALA A 66 -6.36 4.93 2.37
CA ALA A 66 -7.43 4.17 1.72
C ALA A 66 -7.08 3.80 0.27
N GLU A 67 -6.58 4.75 -0.52
CA GLU A 67 -6.16 4.50 -1.90
C GLU A 67 -4.99 3.51 -1.99
N TYR A 68 -4.02 3.65 -1.09
CA TYR A 68 -2.89 2.72 -1.02
C TYR A 68 -3.33 1.31 -0.65
N ARG A 69 -4.21 1.17 0.36
CA ARG A 69 -4.78 -0.13 0.76
C ARG A 69 -5.53 -0.79 -0.40
N ALA A 70 -6.36 -0.04 -1.12
CA ALA A 70 -7.10 -0.54 -2.28
C ALA A 70 -6.15 -1.02 -3.40
N ALA A 71 -5.12 -0.24 -3.73
CA ALA A 71 -4.12 -0.64 -4.72
C ALA A 71 -3.32 -1.89 -4.29
N ARG A 72 -3.05 -2.05 -2.98
CA ARG A 72 -2.40 -3.24 -2.43
C ARG A 72 -3.27 -4.48 -2.56
N GLN A 73 -4.57 -4.35 -2.31
CA GLN A 73 -5.54 -5.44 -2.47
C GLN A 73 -5.68 -5.87 -3.93
N LEU A 74 -5.84 -4.93 -4.86
CA LEU A 74 -5.92 -5.24 -6.30
C LEU A 74 -4.69 -6.00 -6.78
N ARG A 75 -3.48 -5.58 -6.37
CA ARG A 75 -2.25 -6.29 -6.71
C ARG A 75 -2.22 -7.72 -6.14
N ALA A 76 -2.67 -7.91 -4.91
CA ALA A 76 -2.74 -9.24 -4.31
C ALA A 76 -3.74 -10.14 -5.05
N ASP A 77 -4.88 -9.58 -5.47
CA ASP A 77 -5.89 -10.30 -6.26
C ASP A 77 -5.36 -10.67 -7.66
N GLU A 78 -4.66 -9.75 -8.33
CA GLU A 78 -3.97 -10.03 -9.61
C GLU A 78 -2.93 -11.14 -9.48
N ASP A 79 -2.13 -11.13 -8.41
CA ASP A 79 -1.13 -12.16 -8.15
C ASP A 79 -1.80 -13.51 -7.84
N ASN A 80 -2.93 -13.52 -7.15
CA ASN A 80 -3.74 -14.72 -6.89
C ASN A 80 -4.33 -15.30 -8.17
N VAL A 81 -4.88 -14.46 -9.06
CA VAL A 81 -5.38 -14.88 -10.38
C VAL A 81 -4.26 -15.52 -11.20
N ARG A 82 -3.08 -14.86 -11.27
CA ARG A 82 -1.92 -15.40 -11.98
C ARG A 82 -1.42 -16.72 -11.39
N LEU A 83 -1.51 -16.90 -10.08
CA LEU A 83 -1.14 -18.16 -9.42
C LEU A 83 -2.14 -19.28 -9.77
N ALA A 84 -3.44 -18.99 -9.79
CA ALA A 84 -4.47 -19.95 -10.17
C ALA A 84 -4.30 -20.44 -11.62
N GLU A 85 -4.07 -19.53 -12.56
CA GLU A 85 -3.80 -19.86 -13.97
C GLU A 85 -2.56 -20.75 -14.13
N ARG A 86 -1.55 -20.57 -13.27
CA ARG A 86 -0.32 -21.39 -13.29
C ARG A 86 -0.51 -22.76 -12.61
N GLY A 87 -1.44 -22.88 -11.66
CA GLY A 87 -1.79 -24.12 -10.98
C GLY A 87 -2.62 -25.09 -11.83
N GLU A 88 -3.41 -24.57 -12.78
CA GLU A 88 -4.13 -25.39 -13.78
C GLU A 88 -3.19 -26.08 -14.81
N VAL A 89 -1.91 -25.70 -14.88
CA VAL A 89 -0.95 -26.28 -15.84
C VAL A 89 -0.37 -27.64 -15.37
N PHE A 90 -0.81 -28.18 -14.22
CA PHE A 90 -0.32 -29.46 -13.68
C PHE A 90 -1.43 -30.53 -13.50
N ALA A 91 -2.32 -30.68 -14.48
CA ALA A 91 -3.02 -31.95 -14.66
C ALA A 91 -2.30 -32.75 -15.77
N PRO A 92 -1.39 -33.69 -15.47
CA PRO A 92 -1.09 -34.73 -16.43
C PRO A 92 -2.35 -35.58 -16.55
N GLU A 93 -2.94 -35.61 -17.75
CA GLU A 93 -3.89 -36.66 -18.15
C GLU A 93 -3.16 -37.99 -17.99
N ASP A 94 -3.35 -38.64 -16.84
CA ASP A 94 -3.01 -40.04 -16.61
C ASP A 94 -4.19 -40.84 -17.17
N ASP A 95 -4.22 -40.99 -18.49
CA ASP A 95 -5.10 -41.92 -19.20
C ASP A 95 -4.69 -43.35 -18.80
N ALA A 96 -5.50 -43.95 -17.92
CA ALA A 96 -5.42 -45.34 -17.49
C ALA A 96 -6.02 -46.31 -18.52
#